data_AF-A0A7J2KWY1-F1
#
_entry.id   AF-A0A7J2KWY1-F1
#
_cell.length_a   1.000
_cell.length_b   1.000
_cell.length_c   1.000
_cell.angle_alpha   90.00
_cell.angle_beta   90.00
_cell.angle_gamma   90.00
#
_symmetry.space_group_name_H-M   'P 1'
#
loop_
_entity.id
_entity.type
_entity.pdbx_description
1 polymer ?
#
loop_
_entity_poly.entity_id
_entity_poly.type
_entity_poly.pdbx_seq_one_letter_code
_entity_poly.pdbx_strand_id
1 'polypeptide(L)'
;MSEDTFEFELPKVGIIRGVKPRDIEVIGDKIVNIRVRAKPYSNTYTVEQLETAADVAEKFGSGKIHISPRHNLEIPEVKNSMLTEALKQLFASGLQAGGTGTSVRNIFTCSDYCSNKVRSVRELGGVVSELFGDLPLPNKFAISFA
;
A
#
# COMPACT_ATOMS: atom_id res chain seq x y z
N MET A 1 43.39 14.14 -7.15
CA MET A 1 41.95 14.49 -7.18
C MET A 1 41.22 13.21 -6.82
N SER A 2 40.59 13.23 -5.65
CA SER A 2 40.06 12.08 -4.91
C SER A 2 38.94 11.37 -5.64
N GLU A 3 38.93 10.03 -5.54
CA GLU A 3 37.83 9.17 -5.92
C GLU A 3 36.65 9.40 -4.97
N ASP A 4 35.63 10.12 -5.43
CA ASP A 4 34.39 10.28 -4.69
C ASP A 4 33.65 8.94 -4.63
N THR A 5 33.92 8.21 -3.56
CA THR A 5 33.19 6.99 -3.19
C THR A 5 31.81 7.43 -2.71
N PHE A 6 30.77 7.21 -3.53
CA PHE A 6 29.39 7.49 -3.16
C PHE A 6 28.89 6.39 -2.22
N GLU A 7 28.89 6.65 -0.92
CA GLU A 7 28.20 5.82 0.06
C GLU A 7 26.69 5.91 -0.16
N PHE A 8 26.08 4.77 -0.50
CA PHE A 8 24.64 4.61 -0.67
C PHE A 8 23.98 4.35 0.68
N GLU A 9 23.42 5.39 1.31
CA GLU A 9 22.43 5.20 2.37
C GLU A 9 21.05 4.98 1.72
N LEU A 10 20.42 3.84 2.02
CA LEU A 10 18.98 3.65 1.79
C LEU A 10 18.25 4.90 2.32
N PRO A 11 17.28 5.48 1.58
CA PRO A 11 16.52 6.62 2.09
C PRO A 11 15.99 6.22 3.46
N LYS A 12 16.31 7.00 4.51
CA LYS A 12 15.88 6.71 5.89
C LYS A 12 14.38 6.46 5.86
N VAL A 13 14.00 5.19 5.87
CA VAL A 13 12.60 4.80 5.72
C VAL A 13 11.88 5.30 6.97
N GLY A 14 11.06 6.34 6.78
CA GLY A 14 10.62 7.23 7.86
C GLY A 14 10.25 8.65 7.40
N ILE A 15 10.53 9.03 6.14
CA ILE A 15 10.17 10.34 5.58
C ILE A 15 8.64 10.54 5.47
N ILE A 16 7.85 9.44 5.38
CA ILE A 16 6.38 9.47 5.41
C ILE A 16 5.92 8.52 6.52
N ARG A 17 5.12 9.04 7.46
CA ARG A 17 4.65 8.31 8.65
C ARG A 17 3.86 7.06 8.22
N GLY A 18 4.44 5.87 8.41
CA GLY A 18 3.77 4.57 8.20
C GLY A 18 4.36 3.65 7.14
N VAL A 19 5.25 4.13 6.27
CA VAL A 19 5.90 3.30 5.24
C VAL A 19 7.14 2.62 5.84
N LYS A 20 7.21 1.29 5.81
CA LYS A 20 8.38 0.51 6.30
C LYS A 20 9.19 -0.04 5.13
N PRO A 21 10.49 -0.42 5.30
CA PRO A 21 11.31 -0.95 4.21
C PRO A 21 10.72 -2.20 3.57
N ARG A 22 10.03 -3.02 4.38
CA ARG A 22 9.28 -4.21 3.93
C ARG A 22 8.08 -3.89 3.03
N ASP A 23 7.66 -2.62 2.99
CA ASP A 23 6.51 -2.14 2.22
C ASP A 23 6.86 -1.73 0.79
N ILE A 24 8.15 -1.80 0.44
CA ILE A 24 8.73 -1.39 -0.84
C ILE A 24 9.50 -2.60 -1.38
N GLU A 25 9.01 -3.21 -2.45
CA GLU A 25 9.76 -4.26 -3.15
C GLU A 25 10.67 -3.61 -4.18
N VAL A 26 11.99 -3.75 -4.00
CA VAL A 26 12.99 -3.22 -4.93
C VAL A 26 13.44 -4.34 -5.87
N ILE A 27 13.26 -4.15 -7.17
CA ILE A 27 13.71 -5.06 -8.22
C ILE A 27 14.98 -4.45 -8.85
N GLY A 28 16.14 -5.08 -8.61
CA GLY A 28 17.45 -4.53 -9.00
C GLY A 28 17.76 -3.24 -8.22
N ASP A 29 18.39 -2.26 -8.88
CA ASP A 29 18.87 -1.05 -8.19
C ASP A 29 17.95 0.17 -8.37
N LYS A 30 16.87 0.06 -9.15
CA LYS A 30 16.16 1.27 -9.69
C LYS A 30 14.64 1.20 -9.73
N ILE A 31 14.04 0.03 -9.57
CA ILE A 31 12.61 -0.23 -9.83
C ILE A 31 11.93 -0.64 -8.53
N VAL A 32 10.80 0.00 -8.21
CA VAL A 32 10.04 -0.21 -6.97
C VAL A 32 8.59 -0.57 -7.28
N ASN A 33 8.04 -1.58 -6.60
CA ASN A 33 6.60 -1.82 -6.59
C ASN A 33 5.98 -1.15 -5.36
N ILE A 34 5.06 -0.22 -5.57
CA ILE A 34 4.30 0.41 -4.50
C ILE A 34 3.01 -0.38 -4.28
N ARG A 35 2.76 -0.84 -3.04
CA ARG A 35 1.47 -1.38 -2.62
C ARG A 35 0.77 -0.41 -1.68
N VAL A 36 -0.43 0.01 -2.02
CA VAL A 36 -1.28 0.90 -1.20
C VAL A 36 -2.67 0.32 -0.95
N ARG A 37 -3.31 0.84 0.09
CA ARG A 37 -4.67 0.54 0.52
C ARG A 37 -5.33 1.77 1.12
N ALA A 38 -6.65 1.80 1.15
CA ALA A 38 -7.37 2.74 2.00
C ALA A 38 -7.08 2.43 3.49
N LYS A 39 -6.88 3.48 4.31
CA LYS A 39 -6.73 3.35 5.76
C LYS A 39 -7.72 4.29 6.48
N PRO A 40 -8.57 3.77 7.40
CA PRO A 40 -8.73 2.36 7.76
C PRO A 40 -9.20 1.51 6.56
N TYR A 41 -9.12 0.18 6.70
CA TYR A 41 -9.47 -0.74 5.63
C TYR A 41 -10.85 -0.44 5.02
N SER A 42 -10.87 -0.45 3.68
CA SER A 42 -12.09 -0.46 2.88
C SER A 42 -11.85 -1.35 1.65
N ASN A 43 -12.85 -2.16 1.27
CA ASN A 43 -12.87 -2.86 -0.03
C ASN A 43 -13.46 -2.01 -1.17
N THR A 44 -13.75 -0.73 -0.92
CA THR A 44 -14.11 0.24 -1.96
C THR A 44 -13.14 1.41 -1.94
N TYR A 45 -12.82 1.90 -3.14
CA TYR A 45 -12.07 3.12 -3.36
C TYR A 45 -13.01 4.21 -3.88
N THR A 46 -12.75 5.46 -3.53
CA THR A 46 -13.44 6.58 -4.18
C THR A 46 -12.94 6.74 -5.61
N VAL A 47 -13.72 7.40 -6.47
CA VAL A 47 -13.28 7.71 -7.84
C VAL A 47 -11.98 8.53 -7.82
N GLU A 48 -11.90 9.54 -6.96
CA GLU A 48 -10.70 10.37 -6.77
C GLU A 48 -9.46 9.55 -6.35
N GLN A 49 -9.63 8.53 -5.50
CA GLN A 49 -8.53 7.63 -5.13
C GLN A 49 -8.03 6.83 -6.33
N LEU A 50 -8.95 6.34 -7.16
CA LEU A 50 -8.60 5.57 -8.35
C LEU A 50 -7.96 6.45 -9.43
N GLU A 51 -8.47 7.67 -9.64
CA GLU A 51 -7.89 8.68 -10.52
C GLU A 51 -6.47 9.04 -10.07
N THR A 52 -6.27 9.31 -8.78
CA THR A 52 -4.94 9.58 -8.23
C THR A 52 -3.99 8.40 -8.42
N ALA A 53 -4.46 7.16 -8.20
CA ALA A 53 -3.63 5.98 -8.41
C ALA A 53 -3.26 5.80 -9.89
N ALA A 54 -4.17 6.08 -10.81
CA ALA A 54 -3.91 6.05 -12.25
C ALA A 54 -2.88 7.11 -12.66
N ASP A 55 -3.06 8.35 -12.22
CA ASP A 55 -2.12 9.45 -12.42
C ASP A 55 -0.70 9.10 -11.93
N VAL A 56 -0.61 8.50 -10.75
CA VAL A 56 0.67 8.07 -10.16
C VAL A 56 1.29 6.93 -10.98
N ALA A 57 0.49 5.97 -11.43
CA ALA A 57 0.96 4.88 -12.26
C ALA A 57 1.51 5.38 -13.61
N GLU A 58 0.84 6.34 -14.24
CA GLU A 58 1.27 6.94 -15.51
C GLU A 58 2.51 7.82 -15.37
N LYS A 59 2.57 8.67 -14.32
CA LYS A 59 3.66 9.63 -14.13
C LYS A 59 4.93 8.98 -13.61
N PHE A 60 4.82 8.01 -12.71
CA PHE A 60 5.95 7.53 -11.93
C PHE A 60 6.26 6.04 -12.12
N GLY A 61 5.30 5.25 -12.61
CA GLY A 61 5.42 3.79 -12.76
C GLY A 61 5.27 3.31 -14.20
N SER A 62 4.71 2.12 -14.35
CA SER A 62 4.49 1.42 -15.63
C SER A 62 3.22 1.81 -16.40
N GLY A 63 2.39 2.72 -15.86
CA GLY A 63 1.04 2.99 -16.37
C GLY A 63 0.04 1.87 -16.09
N LYS A 64 0.35 0.93 -15.19
CA LYS A 64 -0.51 -0.21 -14.83
C LYS A 64 -0.80 -0.21 -13.32
N ILE A 65 -1.96 -0.75 -12.97
CA ILE A 65 -2.33 -1.03 -11.58
C ILE A 65 -2.76 -2.49 -11.49
N HIS A 66 -2.17 -3.24 -10.55
CA HIS A 66 -2.62 -4.57 -10.17
C HIS A 66 -3.49 -4.49 -8.92
N ILE A 67 -4.65 -5.16 -8.94
CA ILE A 67 -5.53 -5.30 -7.78
C ILE A 67 -5.29 -6.68 -7.18
N SER A 68 -4.72 -6.71 -5.97
CA SER A 68 -4.43 -7.97 -5.28
C SER A 68 -5.72 -8.68 -4.81
N PRO A 69 -5.68 -10.00 -4.53
CA PRO A 69 -6.82 -10.74 -3.94
C PRO A 69 -7.29 -10.20 -2.59
N ARG A 70 -6.53 -9.30 -1.96
CA ARG A 70 -6.88 -8.63 -0.71
C ARG A 70 -7.21 -7.16 -0.91
N HIS A 71 -7.58 -6.76 -2.11
CA HIS A 71 -8.01 -5.40 -2.48
C HIS A 71 -6.97 -4.30 -2.23
N ASN A 72 -5.67 -4.61 -2.16
CA ASN A 72 -4.64 -3.58 -2.30
C ASN A 72 -4.46 -3.20 -3.76
N LEU A 73 -4.12 -1.94 -4.01
CA LEU A 73 -3.65 -1.44 -5.31
C LEU A 73 -2.12 -1.54 -5.34
N GLU A 74 -1.59 -2.07 -6.44
CA GLU A 74 -0.15 -2.23 -6.65
C GLU A 74 0.25 -1.52 -7.93
N ILE A 75 1.21 -0.60 -7.82
CA ILE A 75 1.76 0.18 -8.92
C ILE A 75 3.18 -0.34 -9.18
N PRO A 76 3.39 -1.09 -10.27
CA PRO A 76 4.69 -1.66 -10.58
C PRO A 76 5.57 -0.66 -11.31
N GLU A 77 6.87 -0.91 -11.19
CA GLU A 77 7.95 -0.22 -11.89
C GLU A 77 8.09 1.28 -11.61
N VAL A 78 7.83 1.68 -10.37
CA VAL A 78 8.06 3.05 -9.93
C VAL A 78 9.56 3.33 -9.87
N LYS A 79 9.99 4.41 -10.52
CA LYS A 79 11.40 4.85 -10.48
C LYS A 79 11.75 5.25 -9.06
N ASN A 80 12.83 4.70 -8.50
CA ASN A 80 13.24 4.98 -7.11
C ASN A 80 13.40 6.50 -6.83
N SER A 81 13.93 7.27 -7.78
CA SER A 81 14.08 8.73 -7.65
C SER A 81 12.75 9.49 -7.51
N MET A 82 11.64 8.90 -7.94
CA MET A 82 10.30 9.48 -7.89
C MET A 82 9.42 8.89 -6.78
N LEU A 83 9.92 7.90 -6.03
CA LEU A 83 9.16 7.17 -5.03
C LEU A 83 8.53 8.08 -3.98
N THR A 84 9.30 9.06 -3.47
CA THR A 84 8.82 10.00 -2.45
C THR A 84 7.64 10.83 -2.96
N GLU A 85 7.67 11.27 -4.21
CA GLU A 85 6.61 12.09 -4.81
C GLU A 85 5.36 11.25 -5.09
N ALA A 86 5.54 10.03 -5.62
CA ALA A 86 4.46 9.06 -5.81
C ALA A 86 3.73 8.77 -4.49
N LEU A 87 4.48 8.48 -3.40
CA LEU A 87 3.89 8.20 -2.10
C LEU A 87 3.16 9.41 -1.48
N LYS A 88 3.66 10.64 -1.70
CA LYS A 88 2.97 11.85 -1.23
C LYS A 88 1.62 12.04 -1.92
N GLN A 89 1.56 11.88 -3.25
CA GLN A 89 0.31 12.00 -4.00
C GLN A 89 -0.71 10.94 -3.57
N LEU A 90 -0.28 9.69 -3.43
CA LEU A 90 -1.14 8.61 -2.92
C LEU A 90 -1.63 8.90 -1.51
N PHE A 91 -0.74 9.35 -0.61
CA PHE A 91 -1.11 9.66 0.77
C PHE A 91 -2.15 10.80 0.84
N ALA A 92 -2.02 11.81 0.00
CA ALA A 92 -2.96 12.94 -0.06
C ALA A 92 -4.37 12.50 -0.48
N SER A 93 -4.53 11.45 -1.29
CA SER A 93 -5.85 10.89 -1.63
C SER A 93 -6.37 9.86 -0.60
N GLY A 94 -5.65 9.65 0.50
CA GLY A 94 -6.01 8.68 1.54
C GLY A 94 -5.57 7.25 1.24
N LEU A 95 -4.74 7.05 0.21
CA LEU A 95 -4.09 5.78 -0.08
C LEU A 95 -2.76 5.69 0.67
N GLN A 96 -2.65 4.73 1.58
CA GLN A 96 -1.45 4.55 2.38
C GLN A 96 -0.71 3.27 2.00
N ALA A 97 0.62 3.35 1.93
CA ALA A 97 1.44 2.16 1.73
C ALA A 97 1.40 1.24 2.95
N GLY A 98 1.41 -0.07 2.72
CA GLY A 98 1.38 -1.06 3.78
C GLY A 98 0.78 -2.40 3.35
N GLY A 99 0.37 -3.22 4.33
CA GLY A 99 -0.25 -4.51 4.06
C GLY A 99 0.71 -5.57 3.53
N THR A 100 2.01 -5.48 3.83
CA THR A 100 3.03 -6.46 3.42
C THR A 100 4.04 -6.76 4.54
N GLY A 101 5.02 -7.63 4.24
CA GLY A 101 6.00 -8.15 5.20
C GLY A 101 5.40 -9.01 6.32
N THR A 102 6.13 -9.15 7.42
CA THR A 102 5.72 -9.88 8.63
C THR A 102 4.84 -8.99 9.52
N SER A 103 3.57 -8.91 9.15
CA SER A 103 2.57 -8.06 9.82
C SER A 103 1.15 -8.58 9.62
N VAL A 104 0.21 -7.99 10.34
CA VAL A 104 -1.21 -8.05 9.99
C VAL A 104 -1.40 -7.38 8.62
N ARG A 105 -1.78 -8.19 7.63
CA ARG A 105 -2.02 -7.77 6.25
C ARG A 105 -3.32 -6.97 6.15
N ASN A 106 -3.52 -6.35 4.98
CA ASN A 106 -4.80 -5.70 4.67
C ASN A 106 -5.96 -6.64 4.98
N ILE A 107 -7.00 -6.15 5.65
CA ILE A 107 -8.17 -6.96 6.01
C ILE A 107 -8.94 -7.30 4.73
N PHE A 108 -9.64 -8.42 4.70
CA PHE A 108 -10.52 -8.75 3.58
C PHE A 108 -11.95 -8.91 4.08
N THR A 109 -12.91 -8.40 3.32
CA THR A 109 -14.35 -8.47 3.61
C THR A 109 -15.10 -8.64 2.29
N CYS A 110 -16.24 -9.34 2.35
CA CYS A 110 -17.18 -9.37 1.25
C CYS A 110 -17.84 -7.99 1.06
N SER A 111 -18.56 -7.82 -0.05
CA SER A 111 -19.25 -6.55 -0.33
C SER A 111 -20.51 -6.38 0.52
N ASP A 112 -20.82 -5.13 0.87
CA ASP A 112 -22.05 -4.81 1.62
C ASP A 112 -23.34 -4.92 0.79
N TYR A 113 -23.25 -5.09 -0.54
CA TYR A 113 -24.41 -5.21 -1.42
C TYR A 113 -24.90 -6.66 -1.61
N CYS A 114 -24.35 -7.63 -0.87
CA CYS A 114 -24.86 -9.00 -0.88
C CYS A 114 -26.23 -9.08 -0.18
N SER A 115 -27.23 -9.65 -0.86
CA SER A 115 -28.59 -9.86 -0.30
C SER A 115 -28.61 -10.86 0.86
N ASN A 116 -27.61 -11.73 0.95
CA ASN A 116 -27.53 -12.81 1.94
C ASN A 116 -26.71 -12.40 3.19
N LYS A 117 -26.34 -11.13 3.33
CA LYS A 117 -25.54 -10.67 4.47
C LYS A 117 -26.35 -10.75 5.77
N VAL A 118 -25.75 -11.31 6.82
CA VAL A 118 -26.34 -11.30 8.17
C VAL A 118 -26.12 -9.93 8.83
N ARG A 119 -24.95 -9.34 8.61
CA ARG A 119 -24.55 -7.99 9.07
C ARG A 119 -23.48 -7.42 8.15
N SER A 120 -23.17 -6.12 8.26
CA SER A 120 -21.97 -5.59 7.60
C SER A 120 -20.72 -6.18 8.24
N VAL A 121 -19.91 -6.84 7.43
CA VAL A 121 -18.57 -7.30 7.79
C VAL A 121 -17.51 -6.24 7.49
N ARG A 122 -17.84 -5.22 6.69
CA ARG A 122 -16.96 -4.08 6.42
C ARG A 122 -16.66 -3.29 7.68
N GLU A 123 -17.69 -3.02 8.49
CA GLU A 123 -17.53 -2.34 9.79
C GLU A 123 -16.54 -3.09 10.70
N LEU A 124 -16.67 -4.42 10.79
CA LEU A 124 -15.74 -5.26 11.54
C LEU A 124 -14.32 -5.17 10.97
N GLY A 125 -14.20 -5.18 9.64
CA GLY A 125 -12.92 -5.01 8.94
C GLY A 125 -12.26 -3.65 9.22
N GLY A 126 -13.07 -2.58 9.27
CA GLY A 126 -12.63 -1.23 9.64
C GLY A 126 -12.07 -1.20 11.06
N VAL A 127 -12.83 -1.71 12.04
CA VAL A 127 -12.42 -1.77 13.45
C VAL A 127 -11.12 -2.57 13.63
N VAL A 128 -11.02 -3.76 13.03
CA VAL A 128 -9.79 -4.57 13.10
C VAL A 128 -8.62 -3.87 12.42
N SER A 129 -8.86 -3.18 11.31
CA SER A 129 -7.82 -2.41 10.63
C SER A 129 -7.33 -1.23 11.45
N GLU A 130 -8.20 -0.55 12.19
CA GLU A 130 -7.82 0.56 13.07
C GLU A 130 -6.99 0.08 14.26
N LEU A 131 -7.41 -1.02 14.88
CA LEU A 131 -6.76 -1.57 16.07
C LEU A 131 -5.45 -2.31 15.76
N PHE A 132 -5.42 -3.06 14.66
CA PHE A 132 -4.36 -4.04 14.41
C PHE A 132 -3.71 -3.95 13.03
N GLY A 133 -4.18 -3.07 12.14
CA GLY A 133 -3.64 -2.95 10.79
C GLY A 133 -2.14 -2.63 10.77
N ASP A 134 -1.36 -3.39 9.99
CA ASP A 134 0.10 -3.27 9.86
C ASP A 134 0.91 -3.55 11.14
N LEU A 135 0.25 -4.07 12.19
CA LEU A 135 0.89 -4.51 13.43
C LEU A 135 2.01 -5.51 13.10
N PRO A 136 3.27 -5.24 13.48
CA PRO A 136 4.38 -6.18 13.28
C PRO A 136 4.12 -7.49 14.01
N LEU A 137 4.40 -8.60 13.36
CA LEU A 137 4.28 -9.95 13.91
C LEU A 137 5.49 -10.79 13.48
N PRO A 138 5.78 -11.93 14.16
CA PRO A 138 6.85 -12.82 13.73
C PRO A 138 6.65 -13.37 12.31
N ASN A 139 5.40 -13.49 11.86
CA ASN A 139 5.03 -14.01 10.55
C ASN A 139 3.89 -13.20 9.92
N LYS A 140 3.63 -13.43 8.63
CA LYS A 140 2.45 -12.91 7.92
C LYS A 140 1.18 -13.38 8.62
N PHE A 141 0.29 -12.45 8.96
CA PHE A 141 -1.03 -12.76 9.50
C PHE A 141 -2.12 -12.12 8.66
N ALA A 142 -3.12 -12.90 8.21
CA ALA A 142 -4.19 -12.44 7.34
C ALA A 142 -5.55 -12.69 7.99
N ILE A 143 -6.42 -11.68 7.97
CA ILE A 143 -7.76 -11.72 8.58
C ILE A 143 -8.79 -11.47 7.50
N SER A 144 -9.81 -12.33 7.42
CA SER A 144 -10.90 -12.20 6.46
C SER A 144 -12.23 -12.36 7.18
N PHE A 145 -13.21 -11.54 6.82
CA PHE A 145 -14.60 -11.70 7.22
C PHE A 145 -15.44 -12.02 5.98
N ALA A 146 -16.42 -12.92 6.14
CA ALA A 146 -17.32 -13.38 5.09
C ALA A 146 -18.76 -13.15 5.49
#